data_AF-A0A1B6JFY4-F1
#
_entry.id   AF-A0A1B6JFY4-F1
#
_cell.length_a   1.000
_cell.length_b   1.000
_cell.length_c   1.000
_cell.angle_alpha   90.00
_cell.angle_beta   90.00
_cell.angle_gamma   90.00
#
_symmetry.space_group_name_H-M   'P 1'
#
loop_
_entity.id
_entity.type
_entity.pdbx_description
1 polymer ?
#
loop_
_entity_poly.entity_id
_entity_poly.type
_entity_poly.pdbx_seq_one_letter_code
_entity_poly.pdbx_strand_id
1 'polypeptide(L)'
;GLGPRESCRDAFIHEGVLTIISLYIREVIMHAVKEELQRGHNLHNYNTRQALNFHLPQHRTALFTRKPSYIGRRLFNHLPEDIKMLQGNILKTKLTRWLAGRPFYSMDEFMNWKGEEQDGR
;
A
#
# COMPACT_ATOMS: atom_id res chain seq x y z
N GLY A 1 13.61 24.59 -10.71
CA GLY A 1 12.43 23.90 -11.27
C GLY A 1 12.91 22.81 -12.19
N LEU A 2 12.19 21.69 -12.29
CA LEU A 2 12.52 20.58 -13.20
C LEU A 2 12.42 21.01 -14.66
N GLY A 3 13.35 20.54 -15.49
CA GLY A 3 13.31 20.72 -16.94
C GLY A 3 12.18 19.91 -17.60
N PRO A 4 11.79 20.23 -18.86
CA PRO A 4 10.61 19.64 -19.54
C PRO A 4 10.63 18.12 -19.75
N ARG A 5 11.77 17.46 -19.49
CA ARG A 5 11.99 16.02 -19.65
C ARG A 5 12.67 15.37 -18.45
N GLU A 6 12.92 16.15 -17.40
CA GLU A 6 13.47 15.59 -16.17
C GLU A 6 12.38 14.82 -15.44
N SER A 7 12.76 13.67 -14.90
CA SER A 7 11.86 12.87 -14.09
C SER A 7 11.54 13.61 -12.79
N CYS A 8 10.26 13.66 -12.42
CA CYS A 8 9.87 14.20 -11.11
C CYS A 8 10.20 13.27 -9.94
N ARG A 9 10.78 12.08 -10.20
CA ARG A 9 10.98 11.03 -9.20
C ARG A 9 11.78 11.53 -7.99
N ASP A 10 12.95 12.11 -8.22
CA ASP A 10 13.81 12.59 -7.14
C ASP A 10 13.21 13.81 -6.43
N ALA A 11 12.64 14.74 -7.20
CA ALA A 11 11.95 15.90 -6.64
C ALA A 11 10.78 15.48 -5.73
N PHE A 12 10.02 14.46 -6.10
CA PHE A 12 8.91 13.96 -5.29
C PHE A 12 9.40 13.35 -3.97
N ILE A 13 10.53 12.66 -3.99
CA ILE A 13 11.17 12.14 -2.76
C ILE A 13 11.60 13.29 -1.87
N HIS A 14 12.32 14.28 -2.43
CA HIS A 14 12.85 15.43 -1.68
C HIS A 14 11.74 16.29 -1.07
N GLU A 15 10.66 16.51 -1.80
CA GLU A 15 9.53 17.34 -1.37
C GLU A 15 8.48 16.54 -0.57
N GLY A 16 8.63 15.22 -0.44
CA GLY A 16 7.66 14.34 0.22
C GLY A 16 6.31 14.26 -0.49
N VAL A 17 6.29 14.48 -1.80
CA VAL A 17 5.09 14.47 -2.65
C VAL A 17 4.78 13.06 -3.10
N LEU A 18 3.50 12.70 -3.06
CA LEU A 18 3.04 11.42 -3.58
C LEU A 18 2.66 11.50 -5.05
N THR A 19 3.02 10.46 -5.80
CA THR A 19 2.44 10.23 -7.13
C THR A 19 0.94 9.93 -7.02
N ILE A 20 0.23 10.05 -8.14
CA ILE A 20 -1.19 9.68 -8.21
C ILE A 20 -1.42 8.19 -7.86
N ILE A 21 -0.48 7.33 -8.22
CA ILE A 21 -0.53 5.90 -7.92
C ILE A 21 -0.33 5.66 -6.42
N SER A 22 0.66 6.31 -5.80
CA SER A 22 0.86 6.23 -4.35
C SER A 22 -0.34 6.77 -3.57
N LEU A 23 -0.97 7.86 -4.04
CA LEU A 23 -2.23 8.36 -3.47
C LEU A 23 -3.33 7.31 -3.57
N TYR A 24 -3.54 6.72 -4.75
CA TYR A 24 -4.52 5.67 -4.97
C TYR A 24 -4.30 4.48 -4.03
N ILE A 25 -3.07 3.95 -3.98
CA ILE A 25 -2.67 2.82 -3.10
C ILE A 25 -3.02 3.12 -1.64
N ARG A 26 -2.63 4.31 -1.15
CA ARG A 26 -2.93 4.73 0.23
C ARG A 26 -4.42 4.72 0.50
N GLU A 27 -5.23 5.33 -0.36
CA GLU A 27 -6.67 5.47 -0.12
C GLU A 27 -7.39 4.11 -0.15
N VAL A 28 -7.06 3.23 -1.10
CA VAL A 28 -7.72 1.90 -1.16
C VAL A 28 -7.31 0.99 0.00
N ILE A 29 -6.06 1.07 0.47
CA ILE A 29 -5.61 0.36 1.67
C ILE A 29 -6.37 0.87 2.90
N MET A 30 -6.43 2.18 3.11
CA MET A 30 -7.12 2.75 4.26
C MET A 30 -8.62 2.46 4.23
N HIS A 31 -9.23 2.43 3.04
CA HIS A 31 -10.61 2.01 2.86
C HIS A 31 -10.84 0.54 3.28
N ALA A 32 -9.98 -0.37 2.83
CA ALA A 32 -10.05 -1.78 3.18
C ALA A 32 -9.93 -2.01 4.69
N VAL A 33 -8.96 -1.38 5.34
CA VAL A 33 -8.74 -1.48 6.79
C VAL A 33 -9.95 -0.95 7.57
N LYS A 34 -10.52 0.19 7.14
CA LYS A 34 -11.72 0.76 7.77
C LYS A 34 -12.94 -0.16 7.62
N GLU A 35 -13.14 -0.74 6.44
CA GLU A 35 -14.26 -1.66 6.20
C GLU A 35 -14.12 -2.94 7.04
N GLU A 36 -12.90 -3.46 7.23
CA GLU A 36 -12.62 -4.61 8.11
C GLU A 36 -13.01 -4.32 9.57
N LEU A 37 -12.56 -3.17 10.09
CA LEU A 37 -12.89 -2.70 11.43
C LEU A 37 -14.40 -2.60 11.66
N GLN A 38 -15.13 -2.07 10.68
CA GLN A 38 -16.60 -1.95 10.75
C GLN A 38 -17.31 -3.29 10.77
N ARG A 39 -16.72 -4.33 10.16
CA ARG A 39 -17.30 -5.69 10.12
C ARG A 39 -17.02 -6.51 11.38
N GLY A 40 -16.31 -5.96 12.37
CA GLY A 40 -16.02 -6.64 13.63
C GLY A 40 -15.14 -7.89 13.49
N HIS A 41 -14.51 -8.09 12.32
CA HIS A 41 -13.47 -9.09 12.17
C HIS A 41 -12.28 -8.62 13.01
N ASN A 42 -12.09 -9.24 14.18
CA ASN A 42 -11.02 -8.94 15.12
C ASN A 42 -9.70 -8.76 14.36
N LEU A 43 -9.16 -7.54 14.38
CA LEU A 43 -7.80 -7.31 13.92
C LEU A 43 -6.88 -8.15 14.81
N HIS A 44 -6.32 -9.17 14.18
CA HIS A 44 -5.48 -10.24 14.68
C HIS A 44 -4.69 -9.90 15.95
N ASN A 45 -5.23 -10.32 17.10
CA ASN A 45 -4.53 -10.35 18.38
C ASN A 45 -3.55 -11.54 18.49
N TYR A 46 -3.11 -12.10 17.36
CA TYR A 46 -2.21 -13.25 17.32
C TYR A 46 -1.06 -13.00 16.34
N ASN A 47 0.12 -12.80 16.90
CA ASN A 47 1.40 -12.58 16.22
C ASN A 47 1.86 -13.81 15.44
N THR A 48 1.28 -14.07 14.27
CA THR A 48 1.90 -14.97 13.28
C THR A 48 2.01 -14.26 11.94
N ARG A 49 3.14 -14.44 11.24
CA ARG A 49 3.50 -13.71 10.01
C ARG A 49 2.44 -13.78 8.90
N GLN A 50 1.65 -14.86 8.86
CA GLN A 50 0.56 -15.02 7.90
C GLN A 50 -0.78 -14.45 8.39
N ALA A 51 -0.94 -14.23 9.70
CA ALA A 51 -2.16 -13.64 10.26
C ALA A 51 -2.32 -12.16 9.92
N LEU A 52 -1.24 -11.44 9.61
CA LEU A 52 -1.32 -10.03 9.19
C LEU A 52 -1.79 -9.86 7.73
N ASN A 53 -1.91 -10.94 6.96
CA ASN A 53 -2.41 -10.85 5.59
C ASN A 53 -3.93 -11.00 5.58
N PHE A 54 -4.62 -10.12 4.85
CA PHE A 54 -6.02 -10.30 4.56
C PHE A 54 -6.23 -11.58 3.74
N HIS A 55 -7.13 -12.44 4.20
CA HIS A 55 -7.64 -13.54 3.39
C HIS A 55 -8.41 -12.96 2.21
N LEU A 56 -7.93 -13.24 1.00
CA LEU A 56 -8.60 -12.86 -0.24
C LEU A 56 -9.59 -13.99 -0.58
N PRO A 57 -10.92 -13.79 -0.43
CA PRO A 57 -11.89 -14.82 -0.81
C PRO A 57 -11.76 -15.15 -2.29
N GLN A 58 -11.85 -16.43 -2.64
CA GLN A 58 -11.58 -16.99 -3.97
C GLN A 58 -12.61 -16.60 -5.05
N HIS A 59 -13.58 -15.72 -4.76
CA HIS A 59 -14.61 -15.36 -5.73
C HIS A 59 -14.06 -14.40 -6.81
N ARG A 60 -13.54 -15.03 -7.88
CA ARG A 60 -12.85 -14.45 -9.05
C ARG A 60 -13.73 -13.70 -10.04
N THR A 61 -14.94 -13.26 -9.67
CA THR A 61 -15.72 -12.44 -10.61
C THR A 61 -15.06 -11.06 -10.75
N ALA A 62 -14.89 -10.58 -11.99
CA ALA A 62 -14.31 -9.26 -12.28
C ALA A 62 -15.01 -8.12 -11.51
N LEU A 63 -16.31 -8.29 -11.23
CA LEU A 63 -17.11 -7.42 -10.38
C LEU A 63 -16.63 -7.34 -8.91
N PHE A 64 -16.14 -8.45 -8.35
CA PHE A 64 -15.60 -8.48 -6.98
C PHE A 64 -14.17 -7.92 -6.91
N THR A 65 -13.40 -8.14 -7.98
CA THR A 65 -12.03 -7.62 -8.14
C THR A 65 -12.01 -6.08 -8.21
N ARG A 66 -13.08 -5.47 -8.73
CA ARG A 66 -13.25 -4.01 -8.82
C ARG A 66 -13.59 -3.31 -7.51
N LYS A 67 -13.90 -4.03 -6.43
CA LYS A 67 -14.20 -3.40 -5.15
C LYS A 67 -12.91 -2.81 -4.56
N PRO A 68 -12.91 -1.51 -4.16
CA PRO A 68 -11.77 -0.88 -3.50
C PRO A 68 -11.22 -1.70 -2.32
N SER A 69 -12.07 -2.44 -1.61
CA SER A 69 -11.62 -3.31 -0.53
C SER A 69 -10.91 -4.57 -0.98
N TYR A 70 -11.24 -5.17 -2.13
CA TYR A 70 -10.48 -6.31 -2.63
C TYR A 70 -9.06 -5.89 -3.03
N ILE A 71 -8.95 -4.83 -3.84
CA ILE A 71 -7.63 -4.33 -4.26
C ILE A 71 -6.86 -3.76 -3.07
N GLY A 72 -7.51 -3.05 -2.15
CA GLY A 72 -6.90 -2.53 -0.93
C GLY A 72 -6.30 -3.63 -0.05
N ARG A 73 -7.03 -4.75 0.15
CA ARG A 73 -6.52 -5.92 0.86
C ARG A 73 -5.31 -6.54 0.17
N ARG A 74 -5.38 -6.71 -1.16
CA ARG A 74 -4.27 -7.26 -1.95
C ARG A 74 -3.03 -6.39 -1.83
N LEU A 75 -3.18 -5.07 -1.91
CA LEU A 75 -2.06 -4.12 -1.79
C LEU A 75 -1.51 -4.07 -0.36
N PHE A 76 -2.38 -4.13 0.66
CA PHE A 76 -1.95 -4.21 2.06
C PHE A 76 -1.07 -5.43 2.32
N ASN A 77 -1.40 -6.59 1.76
CA ASN A 77 -0.59 -7.82 1.90
C ASN A 77 0.82 -7.68 1.30
N HIS A 78 1.04 -6.73 0.38
CA HIS A 78 2.35 -6.45 -0.22
C HIS A 78 3.18 -5.45 0.60
N LEU A 79 2.60 -4.82 1.62
CA LEU A 79 3.33 -3.87 2.46
C LEU A 79 4.45 -4.55 3.27
N PRO A 80 5.46 -3.78 3.68
CA PRO A 80 6.41 -4.18 4.72
C PRO A 80 5.70 -4.61 6.02
N GLU A 81 6.26 -5.59 6.72
CA GLU A 81 5.69 -6.11 7.96
C GLU A 81 5.55 -5.04 9.05
N ASP A 82 6.53 -4.14 9.19
CA ASP A 82 6.51 -3.07 10.20
C ASP A 82 5.33 -2.09 9.99
N ILE A 83 4.87 -1.95 8.75
CA ILE A 83 3.72 -1.11 8.41
C ILE A 83 2.41 -1.88 8.66
N LYS A 84 2.36 -3.17 8.32
CA LYS A 84 1.15 -4.01 8.51
C LYS A 84 0.75 -4.18 9.97
N MET A 85 1.69 -4.07 10.90
CA MET A 85 1.43 -4.13 12.35
C MET A 85 0.73 -2.88 12.90
N LEU A 86 0.65 -1.80 12.13
CA LEU A 86 0.08 -0.53 12.57
C LEU A 86 -1.41 -0.43 12.26
N GLN A 87 -2.12 0.41 13.00
CA GLN A 87 -3.55 0.65 12.80
C GLN A 87 -3.89 2.15 12.84
N GLY A 88 -5.08 2.48 12.33
CA GLY A 88 -5.65 3.83 12.40
C GLY A 88 -4.74 4.90 11.80
N ASN A 89 -4.58 6.02 12.53
CA ASN A 89 -3.79 7.15 12.06
C ASN A 89 -2.28 6.84 12.00
N ILE A 90 -1.78 5.93 12.85
CA ILE A 90 -0.37 5.56 12.86
C ILE A 90 -0.01 4.81 11.56
N LEU A 91 -0.88 3.89 11.14
CA LEU A 91 -0.78 3.22 9.83
C LEU A 91 -0.78 4.26 8.70
N LYS A 92 -1.76 5.17 8.68
CA LYS A 92 -1.88 6.19 7.63
C LYS A 92 -0.60 7.04 7.51
N THR A 93 -0.07 7.50 8.63
CA THR A 93 1.14 8.34 8.67
C THR A 93 2.37 7.57 8.18
N LYS A 94 2.59 6.35 8.71
CA LYS A 94 3.75 5.53 8.31
C LYS A 94 3.66 5.11 6.83
N LEU A 95 2.49 4.69 6.36
CA LEU A 95 2.25 4.34 4.96
C LEU A 95 2.49 5.54 4.03
N THR A 96 1.99 6.72 4.39
CA THR A 96 2.21 7.96 3.62
C THR A 96 3.70 8.25 3.51
N ARG A 97 4.44 8.19 4.62
CA ARG A 97 5.88 8.44 4.63
C ARG A 97 6.64 7.40 3.81
N TRP A 98 6.25 6.12 3.89
CA TRP A 98 6.88 5.05 3.13
C TRP A 98 6.68 5.20 1.61
N LEU A 99 5.47 5.59 1.19
CA LEU A 99 5.14 5.89 -0.21
C LEU A 99 5.80 7.17 -0.74
N ALA A 100 6.01 8.17 0.12
CA ALA A 100 6.70 9.41 -0.26
C ALA A 100 8.19 9.17 -0.55
N GLY A 101 8.83 8.26 0.19
CA GLY A 101 10.20 7.84 -0.08
C GLY A 101 10.35 6.89 -1.29
N ARG A 102 9.26 6.43 -1.88
CA ARG A 102 9.21 5.45 -2.98
C ARG A 102 8.13 5.85 -3.99
N PRO A 103 8.40 6.83 -4.86
CA PRO A 103 7.44 7.32 -5.84
C PRO A 103 7.11 6.22 -6.87
N PHE A 104 6.01 5.51 -6.68
CA PHE A 104 5.52 4.53 -7.65
C PHE A 104 4.76 5.22 -8.79
N TYR A 105 5.11 4.97 -10.04
CA TYR A 105 4.41 5.50 -11.21
C TYR A 105 3.45 4.49 -11.86
N SER A 106 3.48 3.23 -11.40
CA SER A 106 2.53 2.19 -11.81
C SER A 106 2.19 1.24 -10.66
N MET A 107 1.07 0.52 -10.80
CA MET A 107 0.72 -0.53 -9.84
C MET A 107 1.74 -1.67 -9.85
N ASP A 108 2.35 -1.98 -11.00
CA ASP A 108 3.38 -3.01 -11.12
C ASP A 108 4.67 -2.65 -10.38
N GLU A 109 5.10 -1.39 -10.43
CA GLU A 109 6.25 -0.92 -9.63
C GLU A 109 5.99 -1.17 -8.12
N PHE A 110 4.78 -0.85 -7.64
CA PHE A 110 4.42 -1.19 -6.27
C PHE A 110 4.40 -2.70 -6.05
N MET A 111 3.75 -3.49 -6.90
CA MET A 111 3.63 -4.93 -6.65
C MET A 111 4.98 -5.67 -6.65
N ASN A 112 6.01 -5.11 -7.30
CA ASN A 112 7.34 -5.68 -7.41
C ASN A 112 8.40 -4.97 -6.53
N TRP A 113 8.01 -4.07 -5.62
CA TRP A 113 8.95 -3.23 -4.84
C TRP A 113 9.99 -4.03 -4.02
N LYS A 114 9.70 -5.29 -3.68
CA LYS A 114 10.60 -6.19 -2.94
C LYS A 114 11.80 -6.68 -3.77
N GLY A 115 11.69 -6.66 -5.11
CA GLY A 115 12.79 -7.06 -6.00
C GLY A 115 13.88 -6.00 -6.09
N GLU A 116 13.51 -4.72 -5.95
CA GLU A 116 14.42 -3.58 -6.14
C GLU A 116 15.36 -3.34 -4.92
N GLU A 117 15.01 -3.82 -3.72
CA GLU A 117 15.88 -3.72 -2.53
C GLU A 117 17.12 -4.65 -2.58
N GLN A 118 17.20 -5.59 -3.53
CA GLN A 118 18.34 -6.52 -3.69
C GLN A 118 19.38 -6.06 -4.73
N ASP A 119 19.05 -5.12 -5.61
CA ASP A 119 19.93 -4.66 -6.71
C ASP A 119 20.67 -3.34 -6.38
N GLY A 120 20.51 -2.84 -5.15
CA GLY A 120 21.08 -1.58 -4.67
C GLY A 120 22.24 -1.72 -3.68
N ARG A 121 22.98 -2.84 -3.69
CA ARG A 121 24.22 -3.02 -2.92
C ARG A 121 25.41 -3.31 -3.80
#